data_AF-A0A7T1I9D1-F1
#
_entry.id   AF-A0A7T1I9D1-F1
#
_cell.length_a   1.000
_cell.length_b   1.000
_cell.length_c   1.000
_cell.angle_alpha   90.00
_cell.angle_beta   90.00
_cell.angle_gamma   90.00
#
_symmetry.space_group_name_H-M   'P 1'
#
loop_
_entity.id
_entity.type
_entity.pdbx_description
1 polymer ?
#
loop_
_entity_poly.entity_id
_entity_poly.type
_entity_poly.pdbx_seq_one_letter_code
_entity_poly.pdbx_strand_id
1 'polypeptide(L)'
;MSVFPLLVIVHALAATVWTGGHLVLDLGVLPRALRAQSAAQVRAFEEVFEPRDITALAIQVLTGLWMGWIYLPGFQGLFSPANPIGMLVGVKLLLLAGTAALALHARLRLIPNLTDANLSGLAWHIRSITALAIAFVVVGGLIRLSGLL
;
A
#
# COMPACT_ATOMS: atom_id res chain seq x y z
N MET A 1 10.93 -13.50 -22.69
CA MET A 1 10.25 -12.22 -22.42
C MET A 1 11.26 -11.26 -21.84
N SER A 2 11.22 -9.97 -22.19
CA SER A 2 12.05 -8.98 -21.49
C SER A 2 11.68 -8.97 -19.99
N VAL A 3 12.64 -8.66 -19.11
CA VAL A 3 12.44 -8.70 -17.65
C VAL A 3 11.35 -7.73 -17.18
N PHE A 4 11.16 -6.62 -17.90
CA PHE A 4 10.30 -5.53 -17.49
C PHE A 4 8.80 -5.89 -17.44
N PRO A 5 8.17 -6.47 -18.49
CA PRO A 5 6.78 -6.95 -18.40
C PRO A 5 6.53 -7.90 -17.23
N LEU A 6 7.48 -8.80 -16.93
CA LEU A 6 7.37 -9.70 -15.78
C LEU A 6 7.34 -8.91 -14.46
N LEU A 7 8.21 -7.92 -14.30
CA LEU A 7 8.18 -7.02 -13.14
C LEU A 7 6.85 -6.28 -13.03
N VAL A 8 6.27 -5.81 -14.14
CA VAL A 8 4.95 -5.15 -14.12
C VAL A 8 3.87 -6.11 -13.63
N ILE A 9 3.83 -7.32 -14.15
CA ILE A 9 2.82 -8.34 -13.78
C ILE A 9 2.95 -8.71 -12.30
N VAL A 10 4.16 -9.04 -11.84
CA VAL A 10 4.41 -9.40 -10.44
C VAL A 10 4.07 -8.23 -9.51
N HIS A 11 4.46 -7.01 -9.87
CA HIS A 11 4.13 -5.81 -9.10
C HIS A 11 2.61 -5.58 -9.03
N ALA A 12 1.90 -5.75 -10.15
CA ALA A 12 0.45 -5.59 -10.20
C ALA A 12 -0.26 -6.64 -9.35
N LEU A 13 0.15 -7.91 -9.42
CA LEU A 13 -0.39 -8.98 -8.58
C LEU A 13 -0.19 -8.66 -7.10
N ALA A 14 1.01 -8.26 -6.70
CA ALA A 14 1.29 -7.84 -5.34
C ALA A 14 0.43 -6.63 -4.91
N ALA A 15 0.26 -5.64 -5.80
CA ALA A 15 -0.62 -4.49 -5.57
C ALA A 15 -2.09 -4.88 -5.37
N THR A 16 -2.57 -5.90 -6.09
CA THR A 16 -3.95 -6.40 -5.90
C THR A 16 -4.13 -7.08 -4.54
N VAL A 17 -3.11 -7.80 -4.04
CA VAL A 17 -3.16 -8.40 -2.70
C VAL A 17 -3.16 -7.30 -1.64
N TRP A 18 -2.21 -6.37 -1.69
CA TRP A 18 -2.11 -5.26 -0.74
C TRP A 18 -3.38 -4.39 -0.71
N THR A 19 -3.77 -3.85 -1.86
CA THR A 19 -4.90 -2.92 -1.95
C THR A 19 -6.23 -3.64 -1.71
N GLY A 20 -6.37 -4.87 -2.24
CA GLY A 20 -7.56 -5.68 -2.03
C GLY A 20 -7.76 -6.06 -0.56
N GLY A 21 -6.68 -6.45 0.12
CA GLY A 21 -6.70 -6.75 1.55
C GLY A 21 -7.20 -5.57 2.38
N HIS A 22 -6.62 -4.39 2.17
CA HIS A 22 -7.03 -3.17 2.88
C HIS A 22 -8.45 -2.73 2.54
N LEU A 23 -8.91 -2.86 1.29
CA LEU A 23 -10.31 -2.59 0.92
C LEU A 23 -11.28 -3.55 1.62
N VAL A 24 -10.97 -4.85 1.67
CA VAL A 24 -11.78 -5.84 2.38
C VAL A 24 -11.83 -5.54 3.87
N LEU A 25 -10.69 -5.18 4.46
CA LEU A 25 -10.60 -4.79 5.87
C LEU A 25 -11.43 -3.53 6.16
N ASP A 26 -11.25 -2.45 5.39
CA ASP A 26 -11.88 -1.16 5.66
C ASP A 26 -13.37 -1.12 5.31
N LEU A 27 -13.77 -1.71 4.18
CA LEU A 27 -15.15 -1.64 3.70
C LEU A 27 -16.01 -2.82 4.16
N GLY A 28 -15.38 -3.97 4.43
CA GLY A 28 -16.07 -5.20 4.82
C GLY A 28 -16.04 -5.46 6.32
N VAL A 29 -14.84 -5.58 6.89
CA VAL A 29 -14.64 -6.05 8.27
C VAL A 29 -14.83 -4.92 9.28
N LEU A 30 -14.16 -3.78 9.09
CA LEU A 30 -14.14 -2.65 10.01
C LEU A 30 -15.54 -2.09 10.33
N PRO A 31 -16.48 -1.91 9.38
CA PRO A 31 -17.80 -1.37 9.69
C PRO A 31 -18.65 -2.32 10.54
N ARG A 32 -18.39 -3.63 10.46
CA ARG A 32 -19.03 -4.64 11.30
C ARG A 32 -18.41 -4.63 12.70
N ALA A 33 -17.09 -4.58 12.79
CA ALA A 33 -16.35 -4.46 14.05
C ALA A 33 -16.75 -3.21 14.84
N LEU A 34 -16.87 -2.06 14.18
CA LEU A 34 -17.28 -0.80 14.81
C LEU A 34 -18.73 -0.84 15.32
N ARG A 35 -19.67 -1.40 14.54
CA ARG A 35 -21.07 -1.56 14.97
C ARG A 35 -21.22 -2.53 16.14
N ALA A 36 -20.43 -3.60 16.14
CA ALA A 36 -20.38 -4.56 17.24
C ALA A 36 -19.54 -4.06 18.43
N GLN A 37 -18.88 -2.91 18.30
CA GLN A 37 -17.88 -2.40 19.24
C GLN A 37 -16.88 -3.47 19.68
N SER A 38 -16.46 -4.33 18.74
CA SER A 38 -15.62 -5.48 19.03
C SER A 38 -14.44 -5.57 18.07
N ALA A 39 -13.24 -5.50 18.62
CA ALA A 39 -12.00 -5.62 17.86
C ALA A 39 -11.69 -7.07 17.45
N ALA A 40 -12.46 -8.06 17.93
CA ALA A 40 -12.25 -9.47 17.61
C ALA A 40 -12.28 -9.76 16.09
N GLN A 41 -13.19 -9.13 15.36
CA GLN A 41 -13.30 -9.33 13.90
C GLN A 41 -12.08 -8.78 13.15
N VAL A 42 -11.55 -7.63 13.59
CA VAL A 42 -10.34 -7.04 13.00
C VAL A 42 -9.13 -7.91 13.31
N ARG A 43 -8.97 -8.38 14.55
CA ARG A 43 -7.90 -9.31 14.94
C ARG A 43 -7.91 -10.59 14.11
N ALA A 44 -9.07 -11.23 13.98
CA ALA A 44 -9.21 -12.46 13.22
C ALA A 44 -8.83 -12.27 11.74
N PHE A 45 -9.14 -11.10 11.16
CA PHE A 45 -8.69 -10.76 9.81
C PHE A 45 -7.17 -10.56 9.73
N GLU A 46 -6.61 -9.75 10.64
CA GLU A 46 -5.17 -9.44 10.70
C GLU A 46 -4.33 -10.70 10.90
N GLU A 47 -4.68 -11.58 11.84
CA GLU A 47 -3.97 -12.85 12.09
C GLU A 47 -3.81 -13.69 10.82
N VAL A 48 -4.87 -13.70 10.01
CA VAL A 48 -4.93 -14.47 8.79
C VAL A 48 -4.18 -13.73 7.68
N PHE A 49 -4.41 -12.43 7.50
CA PHE A 49 -3.98 -11.67 6.32
C PHE A 49 -2.59 -11.02 6.46
N GLU A 50 -2.13 -10.68 7.66
CA GLU A 50 -0.86 -9.97 7.91
C GLU A 50 0.36 -10.56 7.18
N PRO A 51 0.62 -11.89 7.23
CA PRO A 51 1.79 -12.45 6.55
C PRO A 51 1.75 -12.24 5.03
N ARG A 52 0.55 -12.30 4.44
CA ARG A 52 0.34 -12.10 3.00
C ARG A 52 0.47 -10.63 2.63
N ASP A 53 -0.04 -9.75 3.49
CA ASP A 53 0.05 -8.31 3.33
C ASP A 53 1.50 -7.81 3.33
N ILE A 54 2.29 -8.20 4.34
CA ILE A 54 3.71 -7.84 4.44
C ILE A 54 4.50 -8.40 3.25
N THR A 55 4.21 -9.65 2.85
CA THR A 55 4.86 -10.27 1.69
C THR A 55 4.52 -9.53 0.39
N ALA A 56 3.26 -9.15 0.20
CA ALA A 56 2.82 -8.37 -0.96
C ALA A 56 3.50 -7.00 -1.00
N LEU A 57 3.58 -6.29 0.13
CA LEU A 57 4.28 -5.01 0.21
C LEU A 57 5.77 -5.15 -0.14
N ALA A 58 6.45 -6.16 0.41
CA ALA A 58 7.85 -6.41 0.12
C ALA A 58 8.07 -6.64 -1.38
N ILE A 59 7.24 -7.47 -2.02
CA ILE A 59 7.30 -7.70 -3.47
C ILE A 59 7.04 -6.39 -4.24
N GLN A 60 6.06 -5.58 -3.84
CA GLN A 60 5.79 -4.29 -4.48
C GLN A 60 6.97 -3.33 -4.37
N VAL A 61 7.61 -3.24 -3.21
CA VAL A 61 8.78 -2.37 -2.99
C VAL A 61 9.93 -2.80 -3.89
N LEU A 62 10.29 -4.09 -3.86
CA LEU A 62 11.41 -4.61 -4.65
C LEU A 62 11.19 -4.43 -6.16
N THR A 63 10.02 -4.85 -6.65
CA THR A 63 9.68 -4.71 -8.08
C THR A 63 9.50 -3.25 -8.49
N GLY A 64 8.95 -2.41 -7.61
CA GLY A 64 8.75 -0.98 -7.85
C GLY A 64 10.07 -0.22 -7.95
N LEU A 65 11.02 -0.47 -7.03
CA LEU A 65 12.36 0.12 -7.08
C LEU A 65 13.13 -0.34 -8.30
N TRP A 66 13.03 -1.62 -8.68
CA TRP A 66 13.68 -2.13 -9.89
C TRP A 66 13.12 -1.48 -11.15
N MET A 67 11.79 -1.40 -11.30
CA MET A 67 11.19 -0.68 -12.43
C MET A 67 11.53 0.82 -12.41
N GLY A 68 11.59 1.43 -11.22
CA GLY A 68 12.02 2.81 -11.05
C GLY A 68 13.44 3.05 -11.55
N TRP A 69 14.37 2.14 -11.25
CA TRP A 69 15.75 2.18 -11.75
C TRP A 69 15.83 2.02 -13.28
N ILE A 70 14.93 1.23 -13.88
CA ILE A 70 14.86 1.09 -15.34
C ILE A 70 14.34 2.37 -16.00
N TYR A 71 13.31 3.01 -15.42
CA TYR A 71 12.79 4.29 -15.92
C TYR A 71 13.74 5.46 -15.69
N LEU A 72 14.42 5.47 -14.54
CA LEU A 72 15.27 6.56 -14.05
C LEU A 72 16.56 5.95 -13.52
N PRO A 73 17.55 5.63 -14.39
CA PRO A 73 18.83 5.10 -13.93
C PRO A 73 19.48 6.04 -12.90
N GLY A 74 19.84 5.52 -11.73
CA GLY A 74 20.34 6.35 -10.64
C GLY A 74 19.31 7.28 -9.99
N PHE A 75 18.01 7.07 -10.24
CA PHE A 75 16.90 7.96 -9.84
C PHE A 75 17.08 9.42 -10.30
N GLN A 76 17.79 9.63 -11.41
CA GLN A 76 17.96 10.96 -11.98
C GLN A 76 16.61 11.52 -12.45
N GLY A 77 16.34 12.79 -12.13
CA GLY A 77 15.06 13.43 -12.45
C GLY A 77 13.89 13.03 -11.55
N LEU A 78 14.13 12.31 -10.45
CA LEU A 78 13.15 12.13 -9.37
C LEU A 78 12.74 13.50 -8.83
N PHE A 79 11.43 13.70 -8.63
CA PHE A 79 10.85 14.99 -8.21
C PHE A 79 11.10 16.17 -9.17
N SER A 80 11.56 15.93 -10.41
CA SER A 80 11.69 16.99 -11.41
C SER A 80 10.35 17.27 -12.09
N PRO A 81 9.81 18.50 -12.05
CA PRO A 81 8.57 18.85 -12.75
C PRO A 81 8.68 18.70 -14.28
N ALA A 82 9.90 18.78 -14.83
CA ALA A 82 10.17 18.57 -16.24
C ALA A 82 10.13 17.08 -16.65
N ASN A 83 10.08 16.16 -15.68
CA ASN A 83 9.99 14.72 -15.90
C ASN A 83 8.72 14.17 -15.22
N PRO A 84 7.58 14.10 -15.92
CA PRO A 84 6.31 13.62 -15.35
C PRO A 84 6.42 12.23 -14.72
N ILE A 85 7.16 11.30 -15.34
CA ILE A 85 7.40 9.96 -14.78
C ILE A 85 8.23 10.07 -13.49
N GLY A 86 9.29 10.88 -13.50
CA GLY A 86 10.11 11.17 -12.31
C GLY A 86 9.30 11.73 -11.14
N MET A 87 8.32 12.59 -11.44
CA MET A 87 7.43 13.15 -10.44
C MET A 87 6.46 12.09 -9.89
N LEU A 88 5.84 11.27 -10.74
CA LEU A 88 4.94 10.18 -10.29
C LEU A 88 5.67 9.09 -9.49
N VAL A 89 6.91 8.75 -9.87
CA VAL A 89 7.76 7.83 -9.08
C VAL A 89 8.07 8.45 -7.72
N GLY A 90 8.39 9.74 -7.65
CA GLY A 90 8.59 10.47 -6.40
C GLY A 90 7.35 10.43 -5.49
N VAL A 91 6.16 10.66 -6.05
CA VAL A 91 4.89 10.53 -5.31
C VAL A 91 4.73 9.12 -4.75
N LYS A 92 5.01 8.07 -5.53
CA LYS A 92 4.95 6.68 -5.02
C LYS A 92 5.88 6.45 -3.84
N LEU A 93 7.09 7.01 -3.85
CA LEU A 93 8.02 6.88 -2.74
C LEU A 93 7.51 7.62 -1.48
N LEU A 94 6.86 8.77 -1.64
CA LEU A 94 6.20 9.47 -0.53
C LEU A 94 5.01 8.67 0.02
N LEU A 95 4.19 8.08 -0.86
CA LEU A 95 3.10 7.19 -0.45
C LEU A 95 3.64 5.96 0.30
N LEU A 96 4.79 5.41 -0.13
CA LEU A 96 5.46 4.29 0.54
C LEU A 96 5.92 4.68 1.94
N ALA A 97 6.56 5.83 2.07
CA ALA A 97 7.00 6.35 3.36
C ALA A 97 5.82 6.57 4.31
N GLY A 98 4.73 7.19 3.83
CA GLY A 98 3.51 7.38 4.62
C GLY A 98 2.87 6.05 5.05
N THR A 99 2.81 5.08 4.13
CA THR A 99 2.28 3.74 4.42
C THR A 99 3.11 3.02 5.46
N ALA A 100 4.45 3.03 5.30
CA ALA A 100 5.36 2.41 6.25
C ALA A 100 5.28 3.06 7.64
N ALA A 101 5.18 4.39 7.72
CA ALA A 101 5.04 5.11 8.97
C ALA A 101 3.73 4.73 9.70
N LEU A 102 2.60 4.74 9.00
CA LEU A 102 1.30 4.34 9.57
C LEU A 102 1.27 2.86 9.97
N ALA A 103 1.79 1.98 9.12
CA ALA A 103 1.85 0.55 9.40
C ALA A 103 2.73 0.25 10.61
N LEU A 104 3.91 0.88 10.71
CA LEU A 104 4.81 0.72 11.85
C LEU A 104 4.17 1.23 13.14
N HIS A 105 3.51 2.40 13.09
CA HIS A 105 2.79 2.94 14.24
C HIS A 105 1.64 2.01 14.67
N ALA A 106 0.86 1.49 13.72
CA ALA A 106 -0.21 0.55 14.00
C ALA A 106 0.32 -0.76 14.61
N ARG A 107 1.33 -1.39 14.00
CA ARG A 107 1.89 -2.67 14.43
C ARG A 107 2.62 -2.61 15.77
N LEU A 108 3.35 -1.52 16.05
CA LEU A 108 4.13 -1.43 17.28
C LEU A 108 3.33 -0.89 18.46
N ARG A 109 2.26 -0.11 18.23
CA ARG A 109 1.55 0.58 19.33
C ARG A 109 0.08 0.21 19.43
N LEU A 110 -0.64 0.13 18.32
CA LEU A 110 -2.10 -0.03 18.33
C LEU A 110 -2.53 -1.49 18.37
N ILE A 111 -2.00 -2.33 17.49
CA ILE A 111 -2.40 -3.75 17.38
C ILE A 111 -2.06 -4.54 18.66
N PRO A 112 -0.85 -4.44 19.26
CA PRO A 112 -0.51 -5.19 20.47
C PRO A 112 -1.36 -4.82 21.69
N ASN A 113 -1.86 -3.58 21.73
CA ASN A 113 -2.66 -3.04 22.82
C ASN A 113 -4.14 -2.88 22.42
N LEU A 114 -4.58 -3.53 21.35
CA LEU A 114 -5.92 -3.34 20.80
C LEU A 114 -6.95 -3.89 21.78
N THR A 115 -7.95 -3.08 22.09
CA THR A 115 -9.10 -3.44 22.90
C THR A 115 -10.34 -2.88 22.23
N ASP A 116 -11.51 -3.29 22.69
CA ASP A 116 -12.78 -2.77 22.17
C ASP A 116 -12.90 -1.25 22.39
N ALA A 117 -12.27 -0.72 23.45
CA ALA A 117 -12.28 0.70 23.80
C ALA A 117 -11.45 1.59 22.85
N ASN A 118 -10.38 1.07 22.24
CA ASN A 118 -9.48 1.85 21.38
C ASN A 118 -9.60 1.49 19.88
N LEU A 119 -10.59 0.68 19.51
CA LEU A 119 -10.90 0.28 18.14
C LEU A 119 -11.06 1.48 17.19
N SER A 120 -11.68 2.57 17.64
CA SER A 120 -11.85 3.78 16.83
C SER A 120 -10.52 4.44 16.43
N GLY A 121 -9.48 4.32 17.26
CA GLY A 121 -8.13 4.80 16.91
C GLY A 121 -7.47 3.96 15.82
N LEU A 122 -7.67 2.64 15.87
CA LEU A 122 -7.23 1.72 14.82
C LEU A 122 -8.02 1.93 13.52
N ALA A 123 -9.32 2.24 13.60
CA ALA A 123 -10.16 2.52 12.45
C ALA A 123 -9.63 3.67 11.58
N TRP A 124 -9.12 4.73 12.19
CA TRP A 124 -8.47 5.83 11.47
C TRP A 124 -7.22 5.39 10.71
N HIS A 125 -6.41 4.49 11.30
CA HIS A 125 -5.22 3.95 10.65
C HIS A 125 -5.59 3.06 9.45
N ILE A 126 -6.57 2.15 9.63
CA ILE A 126 -7.06 1.28 8.55
C ILE A 126 -7.54 2.11 7.36
N ARG A 127 -8.38 3.13 7.60
CA ARG A 127 -8.86 4.04 6.54
C ARG A 127 -7.72 4.79 5.86
N SER A 128 -6.78 5.30 6.65
CA SER A 128 -5.64 6.06 6.12
C SER A 128 -4.75 5.20 5.24
N ILE A 129 -4.41 3.98 5.68
CA ILE A 129 -3.62 3.02 4.89
C ILE A 129 -4.39 2.60 3.63
N THR A 130 -5.70 2.38 3.73
CA THR A 130 -6.55 2.05 2.57
C THR A 130 -6.56 3.18 1.54
N ALA A 131 -6.68 4.43 1.98
CA ALA A 131 -6.60 5.59 1.08
C ALA A 131 -5.23 5.68 0.38
N LEU A 132 -4.13 5.44 1.10
CA LEU A 132 -2.79 5.40 0.51
C LEU A 132 -2.64 4.24 -0.50
N ALA A 133 -3.19 3.07 -0.20
CA ALA A 133 -3.18 1.91 -1.10
C ALA A 133 -3.94 2.22 -2.42
N ILE A 134 -5.10 2.88 -2.35
CA ILE A 134 -5.82 3.34 -3.53
C ILE A 134 -4.99 4.37 -4.31
N ALA A 135 -4.38 5.34 -3.63
CA ALA A 135 -3.52 6.33 -4.27
C ALA A 135 -2.33 5.67 -5.00
N PHE A 136 -1.74 4.62 -4.45
CA PHE A 136 -0.71 3.83 -5.14
C PHE A 136 -1.18 3.23 -6.45
N VAL A 137 -2.39 2.68 -6.48
CA VAL A 137 -3.00 2.11 -7.70
C VAL A 137 -3.23 3.21 -8.72
N VAL A 138 -3.81 4.34 -8.32
CA VAL A 138 -4.06 5.50 -9.20
C VAL A 138 -2.76 6.00 -9.82
N VAL A 139 -1.74 6.31 -9.00
CA VAL A 139 -0.44 6.80 -9.47
C VAL A 139 0.25 5.74 -10.33
N GLY A 140 0.09 4.46 -10.00
CA GLY A 140 0.58 3.35 -10.82
C GLY A 140 -0.05 3.30 -12.20
N GLY A 141 -1.37 3.47 -12.29
CA GLY A 141 -2.10 3.58 -13.54
C GLY A 141 -1.63 4.79 -14.36
N LEU A 142 -1.50 5.95 -13.71
CA LEU A 142 -0.99 7.16 -14.36
C LEU A 142 0.40 6.95 -14.98
N ILE A 143 1.35 6.32 -14.29
CA ILE A 143 2.68 6.02 -14.87
C ILE A 143 2.56 5.20 -16.15
N ARG A 144 1.63 4.22 -16.20
CA ARG A 144 1.44 3.36 -17.38
C ARG A 144 0.77 4.10 -18.54
N LEU A 145 -0.21 4.95 -18.24
CA LEU A 145 -0.90 5.76 -19.24
C LEU A 145 -0.01 6.89 -19.76
N SER A 146 0.83 7.48 -18.91
CA SER A 146 1.78 8.55 -19.28
C SER A 146 2.92 8.05 -20.17
N GLY A 147 3.22 6.75 -20.16
CA GLY A 147 4.19 6.15 -21.08
C GLY A 147 3.58 5.73 -22.42
N LEU A 148 2.27 5.91 -22.62
CA LEU A 148 1.53 5.59 -23.85
C LEU A 148 1.15 6.86 -24.64
N LEU A 149 1.33 8.05 -24.06
CA LEU A 149 1.12 9.37 -24.67
C LEU A 149 2.47 10.02 -24.95
#